data_AF-A0A2E7ZUP5-F1
#
_entry.id   AF-A0A2E7ZUP5-F1
#
_cell.length_a   1.000
_cell.length_b   1.000
_cell.length_c   1.000
_cell.angle_alpha   90.00
_cell.angle_beta   90.00
_cell.angle_gamma   90.00
#
_symmetry.space_group_name_H-M   'P 1'
#
loop_
_entity.id
_entity.type
_entity.pdbx_description
1 polymer ?
#
loop_
_entity_poly.entity_id
_entity_poly.type
_entity_poly.pdbx_seq_one_letter_code
_entity_poly.pdbx_strand_id
1 'polypeptide(L)'
;MAEMFDEQMKAVRHRIEETAAEIRELLVDDLRTYPDRELKRRFLAQPERAEGITDKELQQLRSSAAALGDRLAAQVQAALADEKVWFELAGDDAEEVAEGKDLRQIGPVWARLAVVDAELTELASRVDLGQDDRKPSGYAPPRRFIGRRYLPTLVEAYTRAASELQMLLQSSAQERAAEIKRSLSARWSAASQDD
;
A
#
# COMPACT_ATOMS: atom_id res chain seq x y z
N MET A 1 20.46 -15.48 22.08
CA MET A 1 20.56 -14.35 21.11
C MET A 1 19.87 -14.66 19.81
N ALA A 2 20.21 -15.74 19.09
CA ALA A 2 19.51 -16.13 17.86
C ALA A 2 17.99 -16.35 18.06
N GLU A 3 17.60 -17.10 19.10
CA GLU A 3 16.20 -17.35 19.44
C GLU A 3 15.41 -16.06 19.75
N MET A 4 16.04 -15.09 20.41
CA MET A 4 15.44 -13.78 20.71
C MET A 4 15.17 -12.96 19.44
N PHE A 5 16.11 -12.95 18.47
CA PHE A 5 15.89 -12.29 17.18
C PHE A 5 14.77 -12.99 16.38
N ASP A 6 14.70 -14.32 16.44
CA ASP A 6 13.68 -15.09 15.74
C ASP A 6 12.27 -14.81 16.30
N GLU A 7 12.12 -14.74 17.62
CA GLU A 7 10.86 -14.35 18.27
C GLU A 7 10.44 -12.92 17.93
N GLN A 8 11.38 -11.97 17.99
CA GLN A 8 11.11 -10.56 17.63
C GLN A 8 10.71 -10.42 16.16
N MET A 9 11.44 -11.06 15.24
CA MET A 9 11.10 -11.06 13.81
C MET A 9 9.72 -11.65 13.56
N LYS A 10 9.36 -12.75 14.24
CA LYS A 10 8.02 -13.36 14.13
C LYS A 10 6.93 -12.40 14.59
N ALA A 11 7.14 -11.71 15.72
CA ALA A 11 6.18 -10.75 16.24
C ALA A 11 6.01 -9.52 15.32
N VAL A 12 7.10 -9.02 14.72
CA VAL A 12 7.02 -7.91 13.75
C VAL A 12 6.30 -8.34 12.47
N ARG A 13 6.61 -9.53 11.94
CA ARG A 13 5.92 -10.07 10.75
C ARG A 13 4.42 -10.17 10.97
N HIS A 14 4.00 -10.66 12.13
CA HIS A 14 2.59 -10.75 12.47
C HIS A 14 1.91 -9.36 12.48
N ARG A 15 2.55 -8.35 13.09
CA ARG A 15 2.05 -6.97 13.06
C ARG A 15 1.91 -6.41 11.64
N ILE A 16 2.87 -6.72 10.77
CA ILE A 16 2.82 -6.33 9.35
C ILE A 16 1.60 -6.97 8.67
N GLU A 17 1.39 -8.27 8.86
CA GLU A 17 0.26 -9.02 8.29
C GLU A 17 -1.09 -8.47 8.74
N GLU A 18 -1.24 -8.21 10.05
CA GLU A 18 -2.47 -7.63 10.62
C GLU A 18 -2.73 -6.23 10.03
N THR A 19 -1.71 -5.37 10.03
CA THR A 19 -1.86 -4.00 9.51
C THR A 19 -2.15 -4.01 8.00
N ALA A 20 -1.49 -4.89 7.24
CA ALA A 20 -1.73 -5.07 5.81
C ALA A 20 -3.16 -5.54 5.51
N ALA A 21 -3.70 -6.45 6.33
CA ALA A 21 -5.09 -6.87 6.23
C ALA A 21 -6.05 -5.70 6.48
N GLU A 22 -5.81 -4.89 7.50
CA GLU A 22 -6.62 -3.69 7.79
C GLU A 22 -6.56 -2.66 6.66
N ILE A 23 -5.37 -2.39 6.10
CA ILE A 23 -5.21 -1.48 4.95
C ILE A 23 -6.02 -2.00 3.76
N ARG A 24 -5.88 -3.30 3.44
CA ARG A 24 -6.58 -3.93 2.32
C ARG A 24 -8.10 -3.81 2.47
N GLU A 25 -8.64 -4.12 3.64
CA GLU A 25 -10.07 -3.98 3.91
C GLU A 25 -10.56 -2.53 3.78
N LEU A 26 -9.80 -1.57 4.30
CA LEU A 26 -10.13 -0.15 4.17
C LEU A 26 -10.17 0.28 2.70
N LEU A 27 -9.20 -0.14 1.90
CA LEU A 27 -9.14 0.15 0.46
C LEU A 27 -10.34 -0.47 -0.27
N VAL A 28 -10.71 -1.71 0.04
CA VAL A 28 -11.92 -2.36 -0.48
C VAL A 28 -13.17 -1.56 -0.18
N ASP A 29 -13.33 -1.09 1.06
CA ASP A 29 -14.47 -0.26 1.46
C ASP A 29 -14.49 1.09 0.72
N ASP A 30 -13.33 1.75 0.56
CA ASP A 30 -13.25 3.01 -0.19
C ASP A 30 -13.59 2.80 -1.67
N LEU A 31 -13.02 1.77 -2.30
CA LEU A 31 -13.15 1.51 -3.73
C LEU A 31 -14.58 1.22 -4.17
N ARG A 32 -15.39 0.61 -3.32
CA ARG A 32 -16.84 0.42 -3.61
C ARG A 32 -17.58 1.72 -3.86
N THR A 33 -17.12 2.82 -3.26
CA THR A 33 -17.77 4.14 -3.37
C THR A 33 -16.95 5.15 -4.16
N TYR A 34 -15.68 4.85 -4.41
CA TYR A 34 -14.74 5.77 -5.04
C TYR A 34 -15.18 6.21 -6.44
N PRO A 35 -15.56 5.31 -7.37
CA PRO A 35 -15.98 5.71 -8.71
C PRO A 35 -17.16 6.69 -8.74
N ASP A 36 -18.22 6.43 -7.96
CA ASP A 36 -19.40 7.32 -7.92
C ASP A 36 -19.02 8.71 -7.39
N ARG A 37 -18.23 8.77 -6.33
CA ARG A 37 -17.75 10.04 -5.77
C ARG A 37 -16.88 10.81 -6.76
N GLU A 38 -15.97 10.13 -7.44
CA GLU A 38 -15.04 10.77 -8.37
C GLU A 38 -15.76 11.24 -9.64
N LEU A 39 -16.72 10.46 -10.15
CA LEU A 39 -17.60 10.90 -11.24
C LEU A 39 -18.45 12.11 -10.83
N LYS A 40 -19.05 12.09 -9.63
CA LYS A 40 -19.78 13.25 -9.10
C LYS A 40 -18.88 14.48 -9.01
N ARG A 41 -17.63 14.30 -8.57
CA ARG A 41 -16.65 15.39 -8.51
C ARG A 41 -16.38 15.97 -9.91
N ARG A 42 -16.13 15.12 -10.91
CA ARG A 42 -15.88 15.55 -12.31
C ARG A 42 -17.09 16.22 -12.93
N PHE A 43 -18.28 15.66 -12.71
CA PHE A 43 -19.57 16.22 -13.16
C PHE A 43 -19.76 17.64 -12.63
N LEU A 44 -19.54 17.87 -11.33
CA LEU A 44 -19.67 19.21 -10.72
C LEU A 44 -18.54 20.18 -11.13
N ALA A 45 -17.38 19.66 -11.55
CA ALA A 45 -16.26 20.48 -11.99
C ALA A 45 -16.40 20.96 -13.45
N GLN A 46 -17.32 20.37 -14.23
CA GLN A 46 -17.51 20.68 -15.66
C GLN A 46 -18.99 21.00 -15.97
N PRO A 47 -19.54 22.13 -15.48
CA PRO A 47 -20.97 22.44 -15.60
C PRO A 47 -21.49 22.45 -17.04
N GLU A 48 -20.70 23.00 -17.97
CA GLU A 48 -21.07 23.09 -19.40
C GLU A 48 -21.26 21.72 -20.05
N ARG A 49 -20.43 20.73 -19.67
CA ARG A 49 -20.59 19.35 -20.16
C ARG A 49 -21.72 18.63 -19.43
N ALA A 50 -21.81 18.87 -18.12
CA ALA A 50 -22.82 18.27 -17.25
C ALA A 50 -24.25 18.64 -17.65
N GLU A 51 -24.48 19.85 -18.14
CA GLU A 51 -25.80 20.31 -18.62
C GLU A 51 -26.33 19.48 -19.80
N GLY A 52 -25.44 18.92 -20.62
CA GLY A 52 -25.79 18.05 -21.74
C GLY A 52 -26.14 16.61 -21.34
N ILE A 53 -25.92 16.22 -20.08
CA ILE A 53 -26.13 14.85 -19.61
C ILE A 53 -27.55 14.72 -19.06
N THR A 54 -28.33 13.82 -19.64
CA THR A 54 -29.70 13.54 -19.19
C THR A 54 -29.73 12.77 -17.87
N ASP A 55 -30.85 12.87 -17.14
CA ASP A 55 -31.05 12.10 -15.90
C ASP A 55 -30.90 10.58 -16.10
N LYS A 56 -31.32 10.08 -17.28
CA LYS A 56 -31.19 8.67 -17.64
C LYS A 56 -29.73 8.27 -17.81
N GLU A 57 -28.93 9.07 -18.51
CA GLU A 57 -27.49 8.84 -18.67
C GLU A 57 -26.78 8.92 -17.32
N LEU A 58 -27.14 9.89 -16.48
CA LEU A 58 -26.59 10.02 -15.13
C LEU A 58 -26.93 8.80 -14.28
N GLN A 59 -28.15 8.27 -14.34
CA GLN A 59 -28.55 7.06 -13.61
C GLN A 59 -27.76 5.83 -14.10
N GLN A 60 -27.58 5.69 -15.42
CA GLN A 60 -26.78 4.62 -16.01
C GLN A 60 -25.30 4.72 -15.61
N LEU A 61 -24.76 5.94 -15.59
CA LEU A 61 -23.37 6.21 -15.20
C LEU A 61 -23.14 5.85 -13.73
N ARG A 62 -24.04 6.24 -12.83
CA ARG A 62 -23.96 5.89 -11.40
C ARG A 62 -24.09 4.39 -11.15
N SER A 63 -24.99 3.71 -11.88
CA SER A 63 -25.12 2.25 -11.81
C SER A 63 -23.84 1.55 -12.29
N SER A 64 -23.24 2.06 -13.37
CA SER A 64 -21.96 1.57 -13.89
C SER A 64 -20.81 1.84 -12.92
N ALA A 65 -20.83 2.98 -12.23
CA ALA A 65 -19.84 3.35 -11.22
C ALA A 65 -19.89 2.42 -10.00
N ALA A 66 -21.09 2.07 -9.54
CA ALA A 66 -21.27 1.10 -8.45
C ALA A 66 -20.73 -0.28 -8.85
N ALA A 67 -21.11 -0.79 -10.02
CA ALA A 67 -20.61 -2.06 -10.53
C ALA A 67 -19.07 -2.06 -10.74
N LEU A 68 -18.52 -0.94 -11.20
CA LEU A 68 -17.07 -0.75 -11.30
C LEU A 68 -16.42 -0.76 -9.92
N GLY A 69 -17.00 -0.09 -8.93
CA GLY A 69 -16.50 -0.07 -7.55
C GLY A 69 -16.41 -1.47 -6.95
N ASP A 70 -17.45 -2.29 -7.13
CA ASP A 70 -17.46 -3.69 -6.67
C ASP A 70 -16.39 -4.53 -7.38
N ARG A 71 -16.23 -4.36 -8.70
CA ARG A 71 -15.20 -5.05 -9.49
C ARG A 71 -13.79 -4.66 -9.04
N LEU A 72 -13.51 -3.36 -8.92
CA LEU A 72 -12.21 -2.85 -8.48
C LEU A 72 -11.89 -3.31 -7.07
N ALA A 73 -12.86 -3.28 -6.17
CA ALA A 73 -12.71 -3.78 -4.81
C ALA A 73 -12.31 -5.27 -4.81
N ALA A 74 -12.97 -6.11 -5.62
CA ALA A 74 -12.61 -7.53 -5.74
C ALA A 74 -11.22 -7.74 -6.36
N GLN A 75 -10.88 -7.00 -7.41
CA GLN A 75 -9.56 -7.07 -8.05
C GLN A 75 -8.43 -6.65 -7.10
N VAL A 76 -8.59 -5.53 -6.40
CA VAL A 76 -7.61 -5.02 -5.43
C VAL A 76 -7.50 -5.95 -4.23
N GLN A 77 -8.62 -6.48 -3.72
CA GLN A 77 -8.60 -7.51 -2.66
C GLN A 77 -7.74 -8.70 -3.06
N ALA A 78 -7.94 -9.24 -4.28
CA ALA A 78 -7.16 -10.36 -4.78
C ALA A 78 -5.68 -9.98 -5.02
N ALA A 79 -5.43 -8.80 -5.60
CA ALA A 79 -4.08 -8.34 -5.91
C ALA A 79 -3.24 -8.05 -4.66
N LEU A 80 -3.87 -7.67 -3.54
CA LEU A 80 -3.22 -7.39 -2.25
C LEU A 80 -3.33 -8.56 -1.25
N ALA A 81 -3.88 -9.70 -1.66
CA ALA A 81 -3.88 -10.92 -0.87
C ALA A 81 -2.52 -11.62 -0.84
N ASP A 82 -1.66 -11.35 -1.83
CA ASP A 82 -0.28 -11.85 -1.85
C ASP A 82 0.56 -11.13 -0.79
N GLU A 83 0.90 -11.87 0.26
CA GLU A 83 1.73 -11.39 1.38
C GLU A 83 3.07 -10.84 0.91
N LYS A 84 3.66 -11.38 -0.17
CA LYS A 84 4.98 -10.96 -0.64
C LYS A 84 5.03 -9.48 -1.00
N VAL A 85 3.93 -8.96 -1.54
CA VAL A 85 3.78 -7.53 -1.90
C VAL A 85 3.98 -6.62 -0.68
N TRP A 86 3.69 -7.11 0.52
CA TRP A 86 3.81 -6.38 1.80
C TRP A 86 5.16 -6.59 2.51
N PHE A 87 6.03 -7.46 1.98
CA PHE A 87 7.39 -7.63 2.48
C PHE A 87 8.44 -7.12 1.49
N GLU A 88 8.03 -6.77 0.27
CA GLU A 88 8.84 -6.04 -0.70
C GLU A 88 8.92 -4.56 -0.29
N LEU A 89 10.01 -4.20 0.38
CA LEU A 89 10.31 -2.80 0.71
C LEU A 89 10.70 -2.03 -0.57
N ALA A 90 10.13 -0.83 -0.74
CA ALA A 90 10.68 0.15 -1.68
C ALA A 90 12.06 0.59 -1.14
N GLY A 91 13.04 0.67 -2.05
CA GLY A 91 14.47 0.58 -1.74
C GLY A 91 15.08 1.66 -0.85
N ASP A 92 16.14 1.22 -0.18
CA ASP A 92 17.35 1.87 0.37
C ASP A 92 17.30 3.06 1.33
N ASP A 93 16.24 3.87 1.40
CA ASP A 93 16.20 4.98 2.35
C ASP A 93 15.26 4.68 3.53
N ALA A 94 15.72 3.79 4.41
CA ALA A 94 15.15 3.62 5.76
C ALA A 94 15.55 4.76 6.72
N GLU A 95 16.09 5.86 6.21
CA GLU A 95 16.35 7.07 6.99
C GLU A 95 15.08 7.92 7.06
N GLU A 96 14.64 8.15 8.29
CA GLU A 96 13.45 8.91 8.71
C GLU A 96 12.08 8.34 8.27
N VAL A 97 11.37 7.79 9.26
CA VAL A 97 9.90 7.77 9.23
C VAL A 97 9.42 9.21 9.38
N ALA A 98 9.53 9.99 8.30
CA ALA A 98 8.98 11.33 8.25
C ALA A 98 7.47 11.24 8.44
N GLU A 99 6.94 12.12 9.29
CA GLU A 99 5.52 12.34 9.47
C GLU A 99 4.85 12.56 8.10
N GLY A 100 3.82 11.78 7.77
CA GLY A 100 3.09 11.91 6.49
C GLY A 100 3.40 10.86 5.42
N LYS A 101 3.88 9.67 5.77
CA LYS A 101 3.98 8.56 4.80
C LYS A 101 2.61 8.24 4.17
N ASP A 102 2.60 8.17 2.84
CA ASP A 102 1.42 7.97 2.01
C ASP A 102 1.49 6.56 1.39
N LEU A 103 0.33 5.93 1.14
CA LEU A 103 0.25 4.61 0.51
C LEU A 103 1.05 4.54 -0.82
N ARG A 104 1.17 5.68 -1.51
CA ARG A 104 1.96 5.87 -2.72
C ARG A 104 3.45 5.53 -2.58
N GLN A 105 3.98 5.57 -1.36
CA GLN A 105 5.38 5.27 -1.07
C GLN A 105 5.63 3.75 -0.93
N ILE A 106 4.57 2.95 -0.77
CA ILE A 106 4.67 1.49 -0.78
C ILE A 106 4.57 1.02 -2.23
N GLY A 107 5.66 1.18 -2.99
CA GLY A 107 5.70 0.98 -4.44
C GLY A 107 4.97 -0.28 -4.96
N PRO A 108 5.27 -1.48 -4.43
CA PRO A 108 4.60 -2.71 -4.83
C PRO A 108 3.08 -2.69 -4.62
N VAL A 109 2.62 -2.16 -3.48
CA VAL A 109 1.18 -1.99 -3.17
C VAL A 109 0.56 -0.95 -4.10
N TRP A 110 1.22 0.19 -4.29
CA TRP A 110 0.73 1.28 -5.14
C TRP A 110 0.57 0.85 -6.60
N ALA A 111 1.51 0.06 -7.13
CA ALA A 111 1.44 -0.48 -8.47
C ALA A 111 0.17 -1.33 -8.70
N ARG A 112 -0.33 -2.04 -7.67
CA ARG A 112 -1.57 -2.81 -7.77
C ARG A 112 -2.84 -1.95 -7.81
N LEU A 113 -2.75 -0.67 -7.43
CA LEU A 113 -3.86 0.29 -7.49
C LEU A 113 -3.94 1.05 -8.81
N ALA A 114 -2.94 0.91 -9.70
CA ALA A 114 -2.92 1.61 -11.00
C ALA A 114 -4.13 1.28 -11.88
N VAL A 115 -4.72 0.08 -11.74
CA VAL A 115 -5.93 -0.34 -12.47
C VAL A 115 -7.13 0.59 -12.25
N VAL A 116 -7.21 1.21 -11.06
CA VAL A 116 -8.35 2.06 -10.67
C VAL A 116 -8.47 3.27 -11.60
N ASP A 117 -7.34 3.90 -11.97
CA ASP A 117 -7.36 5.11 -12.78
C ASP A 117 -7.71 4.84 -14.25
N ALA A 118 -7.19 3.74 -14.80
CA ALA A 118 -7.47 3.33 -16.17
C ALA A 118 -8.98 3.05 -16.37
N GLU A 119 -9.56 2.23 -15.49
CA GLU A 119 -10.97 1.84 -15.55
C GLU A 119 -11.91 3.04 -15.29
N LEU A 120 -11.54 3.93 -14.37
CA LEU A 120 -12.33 5.12 -14.09
C LEU A 120 -12.29 6.14 -15.23
N THR A 121 -11.13 6.28 -15.88
CA THR A 121 -10.98 7.12 -17.06
C THR A 121 -11.80 6.59 -18.23
N GLU A 122 -11.84 5.27 -18.44
CA GLU A 122 -12.72 4.64 -19.42
C GLU A 122 -14.21 4.89 -19.10
N LEU A 123 -14.61 4.78 -17.83
CA LEU A 123 -16.00 5.03 -17.45
C LEU A 123 -16.41 6.50 -17.67
N ALA A 124 -15.53 7.44 -17.32
CA ALA A 124 -15.80 8.87 -17.42
C ALA A 124 -15.84 9.36 -18.88
N SER A 125 -15.08 8.73 -19.79
CA SER A 125 -15.05 9.10 -21.21
C SER A 125 -16.39 8.83 -21.92
N ARG A 126 -17.23 7.92 -21.40
CA ARG A 126 -18.55 7.58 -21.97
C ARG A 126 -19.52 8.77 -22.03
N VAL A 127 -19.30 9.77 -21.19
CA VAL A 127 -20.11 11.00 -21.12
C VAL A 127 -19.24 12.25 -21.27
N ASP A 128 -18.05 12.10 -21.86
CA ASP A 128 -17.05 13.16 -22.02
C ASP A 128 -16.76 13.93 -20.71
N LEU A 129 -16.77 13.23 -19.57
CA LEU A 129 -16.25 13.77 -18.32
C LEU A 129 -14.74 13.55 -18.29
N GLY A 130 -14.00 14.51 -18.81
CA GLY A 130 -12.54 14.49 -18.85
C GLY A 130 -11.91 14.50 -17.45
N GLN A 131 -10.57 14.45 -17.42
CA GLN A 131 -9.84 14.72 -16.18
C GLN A 131 -10.03 16.19 -15.77
N ASP A 132 -9.98 16.44 -14.47
CA ASP A 132 -9.94 17.80 -13.94
C ASP A 132 -8.49 18.25 -13.91
N ASP A 133 -8.12 19.18 -14.80
CA ASP A 133 -6.75 19.71 -14.95
C ASP A 133 -6.17 20.28 -13.63
N ARG A 134 -7.01 20.56 -12.63
CA ARG A 134 -6.61 21.09 -11.33
C ARG A 134 -6.17 20.02 -10.33
N LYS A 135 -6.30 18.73 -10.66
CA LYS A 135 -5.90 17.63 -9.76
C LYS A 135 -5.02 16.61 -10.49
N PRO A 136 -4.06 16.00 -9.76
CA PRO A 136 -3.29 14.90 -10.31
C PRO A 136 -4.22 13.77 -10.73
N SER A 137 -3.92 13.19 -11.89
CA SER A 137 -4.52 11.95 -12.37
C SER A 137 -4.25 10.82 -11.36
N GLY A 138 -5.14 9.84 -11.30
CA GLY A 138 -4.95 8.68 -10.43
C GLY A 138 -6.00 8.52 -9.33
N TYR A 139 -5.98 7.31 -8.76
CA TYR A 139 -6.63 7.03 -7.48
C TYR A 139 -6.08 7.98 -6.41
N ALA A 140 -6.95 8.62 -5.64
CA ALA A 140 -6.57 9.43 -4.49
C ALA A 140 -6.86 8.66 -3.20
N PRO A 141 -5.82 8.16 -2.48
CA PRO A 141 -6.03 7.44 -1.23
C PRO A 141 -6.86 8.25 -0.23
N PRO A 142 -7.77 7.59 0.52
CA PRO A 142 -8.65 8.29 1.44
C PRO A 142 -7.90 8.98 2.57
N ARG A 143 -8.10 10.30 2.67
CA ARG A 143 -7.66 11.13 3.82
C ARG A 143 -8.81 11.44 4.78
N ARG A 144 -9.69 10.46 4.99
CA ARG A 144 -10.85 10.54 5.89
C ARG A 144 -11.05 9.18 6.57
N PHE A 145 -11.83 9.16 7.64
CA PHE A 145 -12.21 7.91 8.29
C PHE A 145 -13.17 7.08 7.43
N ILE A 146 -12.92 5.78 7.35
CA ILE A 146 -13.78 4.78 6.70
C ILE A 146 -13.95 3.62 7.68
N GLY A 147 -15.18 3.39 8.13
CA GLY A 147 -15.44 2.35 9.13
C GLY A 147 -14.63 2.52 10.42
N ARG A 148 -14.43 3.76 10.88
CA ARG A 148 -13.58 4.15 12.04
C ARG A 148 -12.07 3.97 11.86
N ARG A 149 -11.61 3.56 10.67
CA ARG A 149 -10.19 3.41 10.34
C ARG A 149 -9.69 4.61 9.55
N TYR A 150 -8.42 4.97 9.73
CA TYR A 150 -7.77 6.08 9.03
C TYR A 150 -6.52 5.58 8.32
N LEU A 151 -6.56 5.59 6.98
CA LEU A 151 -5.51 4.98 6.15
C LEU A 151 -4.11 5.52 6.44
N PRO A 152 -3.88 6.84 6.60
CA PRO A 152 -2.54 7.35 6.91
C PRO A 152 -1.94 6.75 8.19
N THR A 153 -2.73 6.56 9.25
CA THR A 153 -2.24 5.93 10.49
C THR A 153 -1.89 4.46 10.27
N LEU A 154 -2.66 3.73 9.46
CA LEU A 154 -2.33 2.34 9.13
C LEU A 154 -1.06 2.23 8.28
N VAL A 155 -0.89 3.12 7.30
CA VAL A 155 0.32 3.19 6.47
C VAL A 155 1.55 3.52 7.32
N GLU A 156 1.42 4.45 8.27
CA GLU A 156 2.50 4.77 9.20
C GLU A 156 2.85 3.56 10.09
N ALA A 157 1.85 2.88 10.66
CA ALA A 157 2.06 1.69 11.49
C ALA A 157 2.74 0.57 10.70
N TYR A 158 2.28 0.31 9.46
CA TYR A 158 2.88 -0.67 8.56
C TYR A 158 4.34 -0.32 8.25
N THR A 159 4.62 0.93 7.83
CA THR A 159 5.98 1.33 7.43
C THR A 159 6.94 1.27 8.61
N ARG A 160 6.51 1.62 9.82
CA ARG A 160 7.29 1.47 11.04
C ARG A 160 7.63 0.01 11.32
N ALA A 161 6.66 -0.89 11.24
CA ALA A 161 6.88 -2.32 11.45
C ALA A 161 7.79 -2.93 10.37
N ALA A 162 7.63 -2.51 9.12
CA ALA A 162 8.48 -2.96 8.01
C ALA A 162 9.95 -2.50 8.18
N SER A 163 10.17 -1.25 8.60
CA SER A 163 11.51 -0.76 8.95
C SER A 163 12.10 -1.49 10.16
N GLU A 164 11.29 -1.79 11.19
CA GLU A 164 11.71 -2.60 12.34
C GLU A 164 12.18 -4.00 11.91
N LEU A 165 11.44 -4.66 11.02
CA LEU A 165 11.82 -5.97 10.48
C LEU A 165 13.16 -5.90 9.73
N GLN A 166 13.36 -4.87 8.91
CA GLN A 166 14.61 -4.67 8.17
C GLN A 166 15.80 -4.48 9.10
N MET A 167 15.65 -3.67 10.16
CA MET A 167 16.69 -3.48 11.17
C MET A 167 17.03 -4.81 11.88
N LEU A 168 16.02 -5.58 12.30
CA LEU A 168 16.24 -6.89 12.95
C LEU A 168 16.97 -7.88 12.04
N LEU A 169 16.62 -7.91 10.75
CA LEU A 169 17.29 -8.77 9.76
C LEU A 169 18.77 -8.38 9.60
N GLN A 170 19.06 -7.08 9.51
CA GLN A 170 20.43 -6.56 9.43
C GLN A 170 21.23 -6.88 10.70
N SER A 171 20.66 -6.63 11.89
CA SER A 171 21.32 -6.93 13.16
C SER A 171 21.58 -8.43 13.35
N SER A 172 20.64 -9.28 12.99
CA SER A 172 20.80 -10.75 13.04
C SER A 172 21.93 -11.23 12.12
N ALA A 173 22.00 -10.67 10.90
CA ALA A 173 23.07 -10.98 9.95
C ALA A 173 24.45 -10.52 10.46
N GLN A 174 24.53 -9.32 11.05
CA GLN A 174 25.76 -8.79 11.64
C GLN A 174 26.25 -9.63 12.82
N GLU A 175 25.36 -10.05 13.72
CA GLU A 175 25.73 -10.89 14.87
C GLU A 175 26.25 -12.26 14.41
N ARG A 176 25.56 -12.90 13.45
CA ARG A 176 26.03 -14.16 12.85
C ARG A 176 27.40 -14.01 12.20
N ALA A 177 27.63 -12.93 11.45
CA ALA A 177 28.93 -12.66 10.85
C ALA A 177 30.02 -12.45 11.91
N ALA A 178 29.73 -11.74 12.99
CA ALA A 178 30.64 -11.53 14.11
C ALA A 178 30.97 -12.83 14.86
N GLU A 179 29.99 -13.72 15.03
CA GLU A 179 30.18 -15.05 15.64
C GLU A 179 31.06 -15.95 14.77
N ILE A 180 30.79 -16.00 13.46
CA ILE A 180 31.62 -16.75 12.49
C ILE A 180 33.05 -16.21 12.53
N LYS A 181 33.25 -14.89 12.49
CA LYS A 181 34.58 -14.27 12.57
C LYS A 181 35.30 -14.66 13.86
N ARG A 182 34.63 -14.58 15.02
CA ARG A 182 35.20 -14.99 16.32
C ARG A 182 35.63 -16.46 16.32
N SER A 183 34.78 -17.36 15.81
CA SER A 183 35.07 -18.79 15.70
C SER A 183 36.27 -19.07 14.78
N LEU A 184 36.33 -18.43 13.61
CA LEU A 184 37.45 -18.57 12.69
C LEU A 184 38.76 -18.02 13.28
N SER A 185 38.72 -16.86 13.96
CA SER A 185 39.90 -16.31 14.64
C SER A 185 40.42 -17.24 15.74
N ALA A 186 39.53 -17.80 16.56
CA ALA A 186 39.93 -18.76 17.60
C ALA A 186 40.57 -20.03 17.01
N ARG A 187 39.99 -20.58 15.92
CA ARG A 187 40.55 -21.73 15.20
C ARG A 187 41.93 -21.42 14.60
N TRP A 188 42.11 -20.24 14.01
CA TRP A 188 43.39 -19.81 13.45
C TRP A 188 44.47 -19.70 14.53
N SER A 189 44.16 -19.06 15.66
CA SER A 189 45.10 -18.92 16.77
C SER A 189 45.49 -20.26 17.39
N ALA A 190 44.55 -21.20 17.53
CA ALA A 190 44.83 -22.53 18.06
C ALA A 190 45.76 -23.34 17.15
N ALA A 191 45.58 -23.24 15.82
CA ALA A 191 46.42 -23.94 14.85
C ALA A 191 47.88 -23.43 14.83
N SER A 192 48.16 -22.24 15.35
CA SER A 192 49.52 -21.68 15.43
C SER A 192 50.24 -21.98 16.76
N GLN A 193 49.62 -22.72 17.69
CA GLN A 193 50.23 -23.09 18.98
C GLN A 193 50.74 -24.54 19.04
N ASP A 194 50.46 -25.35 18.01
CA ASP A 194 50.90 -26.75 17.88
C ASP A 194 52.18 -26.92 17.02
N ASP A 195 52.84 -25.80 16.65
CA ASP A 195 54.18 -25.72 16.01
C ASP A 195 55.21 -25.18 17.01
#